data_AF-A0A958LXR5-F1
#
_entry.id   AF-A0A958LXR5-F1
#
_cell.length_a   1.000
_cell.length_b   1.000
_cell.length_c   1.000
_cell.angle_alpha   90.00
_cell.angle_beta   90.00
_cell.angle_gamma   90.00
#
_symmetry.space_group_name_H-M   'P 1'
#
loop_
_entity.id
_entity.type
_entity.pdbx_description
1 polymer ?
#
loop_
_entity_poly.entity_id
_entity_poly.type
_entity_poly.pdbx_seq_one_letter_code
_entity_poly.pdbx_strand_id
1 'polypeptide(L)' 'MGFIALKDLRKVAKDLGELTDDIVLQEMIERADLDLDGVVSEEEFYNLITKKAA' A
#
# COMPACT_ATOMS: atom_id res chain seq x y z
N MET A 1 -11.52 8.74 -9.17
CA MET A 1 -10.37 9.13 -8.33
C MET A 1 -9.67 7.86 -7.94
N GLY A 2 -8.36 7.79 -8.12
CA GLY A 2 -7.56 6.56 -7.93
C GLY A 2 -7.15 6.41 -6.48
N PHE A 3 -7.30 5.20 -5.94
CA PHE A 3 -6.87 4.82 -4.60
C PHE A 3 -6.40 3.38 -4.66
N ILE A 4 -5.39 3.06 -3.88
CA ILE A 4 -4.85 1.70 -3.74
C ILE A 4 -5.46 1.14 -2.47
N ALA A 5 -6.33 0.14 -2.62
CA ALA A 5 -6.84 -0.61 -1.49
C ALA A 5 -5.99 -1.89 -1.28
N LEU A 6 -6.10 -2.49 -0.09
CA LEU A 6 -5.43 -3.75 0.26
C LEU A 6 -5.62 -4.84 -0.82
N LYS A 7 -6.81 -4.90 -1.44
CA LYS A 7 -7.14 -5.83 -2.52
C LYS A 7 -6.25 -5.66 -3.76
N ASP A 8 -5.80 -4.44 -4.04
CA ASP A 8 -5.00 -4.11 -5.21
C ASP A 8 -3.52 -4.47 -4.97
N LEU A 9 -3.00 -4.17 -3.75
CA LEU A 9 -1.69 -4.65 -3.31
C LEU A 9 -1.61 -6.18 -3.31
N ARG A 10 -2.64 -6.86 -2.78
CA ARG A 10 -2.72 -8.33 -2.79
C ARG A 10 -2.72 -8.91 -4.20
N LYS A 11 -3.35 -8.22 -5.15
CA LYS A 11 -3.36 -8.64 -6.55
C LYS A 11 -1.95 -8.52 -7.15
N VAL A 12 -1.27 -7.41 -6.92
CA VAL A 12 0.12 -7.18 -7.39
C VAL A 12 1.09 -8.18 -6.77
N ALA A 13 1.01 -8.43 -5.45
CA ALA A 13 1.81 -9.44 -4.76
C ALA A 13 1.63 -10.85 -5.37
N LYS A 14 0.37 -11.22 -5.63
CA LYS A 14 0.02 -12.50 -6.25
C LYS A 14 0.50 -12.60 -7.70
N ASP A 15 0.42 -11.50 -8.46
CA ASP A 15 0.90 -11.43 -9.85
C ASP A 15 2.44 -11.49 -9.93
N LEU A 16 3.15 -11.00 -8.92
CA LEU A 16 4.61 -11.12 -8.77
C LEU A 16 5.05 -12.51 -8.28
N GLY A 17 4.10 -13.36 -7.84
CA GLY A 17 4.40 -14.68 -7.27
C GLY A 17 4.98 -14.62 -5.85
N GLU A 18 4.93 -13.46 -5.19
CA GLU A 18 5.32 -13.33 -3.79
C GLU A 18 4.17 -13.73 -2.87
N LEU A 19 4.45 -14.66 -1.95
CA LEU A 19 3.55 -14.95 -0.83
C LEU A 19 3.71 -13.86 0.21
N THR A 20 3.00 -12.75 0.02
CA THR A 20 2.93 -11.70 1.02
C THR A 20 1.73 -11.97 1.92
N ASP A 21 1.98 -12.19 3.21
CA ASP A 21 0.91 -12.37 4.19
C ASP A 21 0.01 -11.13 4.25
N ASP A 22 -1.31 -11.34 4.39
CA ASP A 22 -2.28 -10.25 4.53
C ASP A 22 -1.90 -9.31 5.70
N ILE A 23 -1.22 -9.82 6.73
CA ILE A 23 -0.69 -9.03 7.85
C ILE A 23 0.38 -8.04 7.38
N VAL A 24 1.31 -8.47 6.53
CA VAL A 24 2.40 -7.62 6.01
C VAL A 24 1.82 -6.55 5.07
N LEU A 25 0.85 -6.92 4.24
CA LEU A 25 0.14 -5.97 3.37
C LEU A 25 -0.66 -4.95 4.20
N GLN A 26 -1.27 -5.39 5.29
CA GLN A 26 -1.98 -4.51 6.23
C GLN A 26 -1.01 -3.53 6.90
N GLU A 27 0.15 -3.99 7.38
CA GLU A 27 1.18 -3.11 7.94
C GLU A 27 1.72 -2.10 6.92
N MET A 28 1.77 -2.46 5.63
CA MET A 28 2.15 -1.54 4.56
C MET A 28 1.11 -0.44 4.34
N ILE A 29 -0.18 -0.80 4.37
CA ILE A 29 -1.28 0.17 4.31
C ILE A 29 -1.21 1.08 5.54
N GLU A 30 -1.15 0.55 6.76
CA GLU A 30 -1.15 1.32 8.00
C GLU A 30 0.04 2.30 8.11
N ARG A 31 1.17 1.98 7.49
CA ARG A 31 2.32 2.88 7.43
C ARG A 31 2.19 3.98 6.38
N ALA A 32 1.39 3.75 5.34
CA ALA A 32 1.21 4.66 4.21
C ALA A 32 0.00 5.58 4.41
N ASP A 33 -1.05 5.06 5.05
CA ASP A 33 -2.29 5.73 5.40
C ASP A 33 -2.04 6.77 6.49
N LEU A 34 -1.95 8.04 6.08
CA LEU A 34 -1.66 9.17 6.94
C LEU A 34 -2.92 9.78 7.55
N ASP A 35 -4.06 9.62 6.87
CA ASP A 35 -5.34 10.16 7.30
C ASP A 35 -6.25 9.13 8.02
N LEU A 36 -5.83 7.87 8.05
CA LEU A 36 -6.48 6.72 8.69
C LEU A 36 -7.86 6.39 8.08
N ASP A 37 -8.03 6.61 6.76
CA ASP A 37 -9.26 6.26 6.04
C ASP A 37 -9.33 4.78 5.60
N GLY A 38 -8.25 4.02 5.80
CA GLY A 38 -8.14 2.60 5.50
C GLY A 38 -7.85 2.28 4.04
N VAL A 39 -7.59 3.29 3.20
CA VAL A 39 -7.07 3.16 1.84
C VAL A 39 -5.80 4.00 1.69
N VAL A 40 -5.08 3.81 0.59
CA VAL A 40 -3.92 4.65 0.28
C VAL A 40 -4.25 5.49 -0.94
N SER A 41 -4.35 6.79 -0.74
CA SER A 41 -4.52 7.76 -1.80
C SER A 41 -3.23 7.91 -2.64
N GLU A 42 -3.36 8.56 -3.80
CA GLU A 42 -2.22 8.81 -4.68
C GLU A 42 -1.13 9.67 -4.00
N GLU A 43 -1.52 10.67 -3.19
CA GLU A 43 -0.59 11.50 -2.42
C GLU A 43 0.15 10.70 -1.34
N GLU A 44 -0.56 9.84 -0.61
CA GLU A 44 0.04 8.98 0.41
C GLU A 44 0.99 7.96 -0.19
N PHE A 45 0.61 7.39 -1.34
CA PHE A 45 1.50 6.53 -2.10
C PHE A 45 2.76 7.30 -2.52
N TYR A 46 2.61 8.50 -3.08
CA TYR A 46 3.76 9.33 -3.49
C TYR A 46 4.70 9.65 -2.32
N ASN A 47 4.15 9.94 -1.14
CA ASN A 47 4.91 10.16 0.09
C ASN A 47 5.66 8.90 0.55
N LEU A 48 5.07 7.71 0.38
CA LEU A 48 5.68 6.43 0.72
C LEU A 48 6.92 6.13 -0.16
N ILE A 49 6.80 6.30 -1.47
CA ILE A 49 7.90 6.04 -2.42
C ILE A 49 9.01 7.10 -2.34
N THR A 50 8.66 8.36 -2.09
CA THR A 50 9.67 9.44 -1.98
C THR A 50 10.43 9.41 -0.65
N LYS A 51 9.80 9.05 0.48
CA LYS A 51 10.50 8.87 1.77
C LYS A 51 11.54 7.74 1.76
N LYS A 52 11.38 6.73 0.90
CA LYS A 52 12.32 5.61 0.76
C LYS A 52 13.50 5.93 -0.19
N ALA A 53 13.40 7.02 -0.96
CA ALA A 53 14.41 7.47 -1.92
C ALA A 53 15.35 8.56 -1.38
N ALA A 54 15.13 9.02 -0.13
CA ALA A 54 15.99 9.98 0.57
C ALA A 54 16.93 9.29 1.56
#